data_AF-A0A6S7K1F4-F1
#
_entry.id   AF-A0A6S7K1F4-F1
#
_cell.length_a   1.000
_cell.length_b   1.000
_cell.length_c   1.000
_cell.angle_alpha   90.00
_cell.angle_beta   90.00
_cell.angle_gamma   90.00
#
_symmetry.space_group_name_H-M   'P 1'
#
loop_
_entity.id
_entity.type
_entity.pdbx_description
1 polymer ?
#
loop_
_entity_poly.entity_id
_entity_poly.type
_entity_poly.pdbx_seq_one_letter_code
_entity_poly.pdbx_strand_id
1 'polypeptide(L)'
;MEDVETVKLLKVKEGSKNAQILSTSKVLERALRTIHGHQNSLNIDCLRDIAGIRAALDVLSTYLGDDFVENVKHFQALPKCLETAKHLCSNSIRSVLHLFLLKQLVRHDPNGIDAVKERCKRTELKWIMPPQSEEQDKTPDIFIIHHENYRTVREALGKAILTSNMDDLNVVIQEDLQAQPIARSCYVLLALFREITSSFSLVNAEDRIPDRILGKLSQYIEGMQFLPNELKGLAGNFLTNFGNANSKLLQLSPRQSTNDRRLIEVLVHFLIVMKCLPQNRLLQPLTNLALNPAVMMNAFIPTMPHDDAPEVLGAIPDGRPY
;
A
#
# COMPACT_ATOMS: atom_id res chain seq x y z
N MET A 1 -4.48 4.36 -48.78
CA MET A 1 -3.08 4.62 -48.40
C MET A 1 -3.03 4.46 -46.89
N GLU A 2 -2.76 3.24 -46.42
CA GLU A 2 -2.70 2.94 -44.99
C GLU A 2 -1.62 3.79 -44.36
N ASP A 3 -2.00 4.62 -43.41
CA ASP A 3 -1.13 5.57 -42.74
C ASP A 3 -0.11 4.77 -41.91
N VAL A 4 1.10 4.61 -42.45
CA VAL A 4 2.23 3.80 -41.92
C VAL A 4 2.63 4.22 -40.49
N GLU A 5 2.20 5.39 -40.02
CA GLU A 5 2.32 5.81 -38.61
C GLU A 5 1.35 5.07 -37.67
N THR A 6 0.23 4.56 -38.18
CA THR A 6 -0.86 3.95 -37.38
C THR A 6 -0.50 2.57 -36.86
N VAL A 7 0.31 1.81 -37.60
CA VAL A 7 0.87 0.53 -37.13
C VAL A 7 1.97 0.75 -36.08
N LYS A 8 2.60 1.94 -36.03
CA LYS A 8 3.60 2.29 -35.01
C LYS A 8 3.00 2.65 -33.65
N LEU A 9 1.75 3.11 -33.59
CA LEU A 9 1.04 3.41 -32.34
C LEU A 9 0.81 2.17 -31.45
N LEU A 10 0.76 0.97 -32.05
CA LEU A 10 0.63 -0.30 -31.32
C LEU A 10 1.98 -0.93 -30.97
N LYS A 11 3.09 -0.43 -31.54
CA LYS A 11 4.47 -0.92 -31.31
C LYS A 11 5.30 -0.02 -30.39
N VAL A 12 4.68 0.91 -29.66
CA VAL A 12 5.40 1.80 -28.72
C VAL A 12 6.12 1.01 -27.62
N LYS A 13 5.72 -0.25 -27.34
CA LYS A 13 6.39 -1.14 -26.39
C LYS A 13 7.41 -2.12 -27.00
N GLU A 14 7.43 -2.28 -28.33
CA GLU A 14 8.23 -3.32 -29.02
C GLU A 14 9.58 -2.81 -29.57
N GLY A 15 9.85 -1.50 -29.49
CA GLY A 15 11.10 -0.88 -29.93
C GLY A 15 12.16 -0.77 -28.82
N SER A 16 13.39 -0.43 -29.19
CA SER A 16 14.44 -0.05 -28.22
C SER A 16 13.97 1.13 -27.36
N LYS A 17 14.40 1.22 -26.09
CA LYS A 17 13.93 2.27 -25.15
C LYS A 17 13.97 3.70 -25.74
N ASN A 18 15.02 4.02 -26.51
CA ASN A 18 15.14 5.29 -27.25
C ASN A 18 14.05 5.47 -28.33
N ALA A 19 13.72 4.43 -29.09
CA ALA A 19 12.65 4.48 -30.08
C ALA A 19 11.26 4.63 -29.42
N GLN A 20 11.06 3.99 -28.26
CA GLN A 20 9.81 4.10 -27.49
C GLN A 20 9.56 5.56 -27.09
N ILE A 21 10.52 6.21 -26.42
CA ILE A 21 10.33 7.58 -25.94
C ILE A 21 10.19 8.59 -27.08
N LEU A 22 10.91 8.39 -28.20
CA LEU A 22 10.78 9.23 -29.38
C LEU A 22 9.39 9.09 -30.02
N SER A 23 8.88 7.86 -30.13
CA SER A 23 7.53 7.59 -30.61
C SER A 23 6.48 8.23 -29.70
N THR A 24 6.63 8.04 -28.38
CA THR A 24 5.77 8.66 -27.36
C THR A 24 5.72 10.18 -27.51
N SER A 25 6.88 10.84 -27.65
CA SER A 25 6.94 12.30 -27.84
C SER A 25 6.15 12.74 -29.08
N LYS A 26 6.31 12.04 -30.21
CA LYS A 26 5.58 12.36 -31.45
C LYS A 26 4.07 12.22 -31.29
N VAL A 27 3.61 11.17 -30.61
CA VAL A 27 2.19 10.92 -30.38
C VAL A 27 1.57 12.03 -29.52
N LEU A 28 2.24 12.41 -28.43
CA LEU A 28 1.77 13.50 -27.57
C LEU A 28 1.78 14.85 -28.29
N GLU A 29 2.80 15.13 -29.10
CA GLU A 29 2.88 16.36 -29.90
C GLU A 29 1.76 16.45 -30.95
N ARG A 30 1.44 15.34 -31.62
CA ARG A 30 0.31 15.24 -32.55
C ARG A 30 -1.01 15.50 -31.82
N ALA A 31 -1.21 14.82 -30.68
CA ALA A 31 -2.41 14.97 -29.87
C ALA A 31 -2.63 16.43 -29.43
N LEU A 32 -1.57 17.13 -29.00
CA LEU A 32 -1.68 18.54 -28.60
C LEU A 32 -2.24 19.44 -29.71
N ARG A 33 -1.97 19.11 -30.98
CA ARG A 33 -2.47 19.83 -32.16
C ARG A 33 -3.90 19.43 -32.54
N THR A 34 -4.27 18.15 -32.44
CA THR A 34 -5.56 17.63 -32.93
C THR A 34 -6.70 17.71 -31.92
N ILE A 35 -6.42 17.79 -30.61
CA ILE A 35 -7.44 17.72 -29.56
C ILE A 35 -8.44 18.90 -29.61
N HIS A 36 -8.10 20.05 -30.20
CA HIS A 36 -9.03 21.18 -30.32
C HIS A 36 -10.06 21.05 -31.46
N GLY A 37 -9.87 20.09 -32.39
CA GLY A 37 -10.67 19.97 -33.61
C GLY A 37 -11.90 19.06 -33.52
N HIS A 38 -12.04 18.27 -32.45
CA HIS A 38 -13.10 17.27 -32.34
C HIS A 38 -14.32 17.84 -31.59
N GLN A 39 -15.12 18.66 -32.27
CA GLN A 39 -16.42 19.05 -31.75
C GLN A 39 -17.41 17.88 -31.85
N ASN A 40 -17.85 17.38 -30.68
CA ASN A 40 -19.08 16.62 -30.39
C ASN A 40 -19.45 15.37 -31.21
N SER A 41 -18.58 14.78 -32.03
CA SER A 41 -18.84 13.46 -32.64
C SER A 41 -17.75 12.44 -32.30
N LEU A 42 -18.16 11.35 -31.62
CA LEU A 42 -17.30 10.22 -31.31
C LEU A 42 -17.12 9.38 -32.58
N ASN A 43 -15.98 9.53 -33.26
CA ASN A 43 -15.63 8.76 -34.45
C ASN A 43 -14.42 7.84 -34.19
N ILE A 44 -14.11 6.96 -35.14
CA ILE A 44 -13.00 6.00 -35.03
C ILE A 44 -11.65 6.71 -34.85
N ASP A 45 -11.46 7.85 -35.51
CA ASP A 45 -10.21 8.63 -35.42
C ASP A 45 -10.03 9.25 -34.03
N CYS A 46 -11.12 9.73 -33.41
CA CYS A 46 -11.12 10.24 -32.05
C CYS A 46 -10.78 9.12 -31.04
N LEU A 47 -11.39 7.93 -31.17
CA LEU A 47 -11.07 6.78 -30.33
C LEU A 47 -9.61 6.32 -30.51
N ARG A 48 -9.10 6.37 -31.74
CA ARG A 48 -7.69 6.07 -32.06
C ARG A 48 -6.76 7.07 -31.39
N ASP A 49 -7.05 8.36 -31.46
CA ASP A 49 -6.28 9.41 -30.80
C ASP A 49 -6.28 9.22 -29.28
N ILE A 50 -7.44 8.92 -28.66
CA ILE A 50 -7.55 8.62 -27.23
C ILE A 50 -6.68 7.40 -26.86
N ALA A 51 -6.75 6.32 -27.64
CA ALA A 51 -5.95 5.12 -27.40
C ALA A 51 -4.44 5.41 -27.52
N GLY A 52 -4.04 6.20 -28.53
CA GLY A 52 -2.65 6.62 -28.74
C GLY A 52 -2.12 7.45 -27.56
N ILE A 53 -2.91 8.42 -27.08
CA ILE A 53 -2.55 9.23 -25.90
C ILE A 53 -2.38 8.34 -24.67
N ARG A 54 -3.30 7.41 -24.42
CA ARG A 54 -3.22 6.50 -23.27
C ARG A 54 -2.00 5.60 -23.34
N ALA A 55 -1.69 5.04 -24.52
CA ALA A 55 -0.49 4.23 -24.73
C ALA A 55 0.79 5.05 -24.52
N ALA A 56 0.82 6.28 -25.02
CA ALA A 56 1.94 7.19 -24.86
C ALA A 56 2.16 7.57 -23.38
N LEU A 57 1.11 7.91 -22.63
CA LEU A 57 1.20 8.22 -21.20
C LEU A 57 1.60 7.00 -20.37
N ASP A 58 1.13 5.81 -20.72
CA ASP A 58 1.54 4.54 -20.09
C ASP A 58 3.05 4.31 -20.29
N VAL A 59 3.54 4.42 -21.52
CA VAL A 59 4.99 4.29 -21.79
C VAL A 59 5.78 5.39 -21.10
N LEU A 60 5.33 6.65 -21.13
CA LEU A 60 6.00 7.74 -20.42
C LEU A 60 6.15 7.40 -18.92
N SER A 61 5.09 6.88 -18.29
CA SER A 61 5.11 6.56 -16.86
C SER A 61 6.19 5.57 -16.44
N THR A 62 6.61 4.65 -17.32
CA THR A 62 7.70 3.70 -17.03
C THR A 62 9.07 4.36 -16.95
N TYR A 63 9.25 5.56 -17.53
CA TYR A 63 10.50 6.33 -17.46
C TYR A 63 10.52 7.32 -16.28
N LEU A 64 9.38 7.51 -15.61
CA LEU A 64 9.22 8.38 -14.44
C LEU A 64 9.32 7.57 -13.12
N GLY A 65 10.00 6.43 -13.15
CA GLY A 65 10.33 5.61 -11.98
C GLY A 65 11.47 6.21 -11.14
N ASP A 66 12.08 5.40 -10.28
CA ASP A 66 13.21 5.83 -9.41
C ASP A 66 14.42 6.30 -10.23
N ASP A 67 14.65 5.68 -11.39
CA ASP A 67 15.72 6.00 -12.32
C ASP A 67 15.47 7.28 -13.13
N PHE A 68 14.43 8.08 -12.80
CA PHE A 68 14.05 9.28 -13.57
C PHE A 68 15.23 10.23 -13.85
N VAL A 69 16.11 10.47 -12.86
CA VAL A 69 17.27 11.37 -13.04
C VAL A 69 18.24 10.82 -14.09
N GLU A 70 18.45 9.52 -14.09
CA GLU A 70 19.32 8.84 -15.05
C GLU A 70 18.66 8.80 -16.43
N ASN A 71 17.36 8.51 -16.46
CA ASN A 71 16.56 8.51 -17.68
C ASN A 71 16.58 9.88 -18.37
N VAL A 72 16.48 10.98 -17.62
CA VAL A 72 16.57 12.34 -18.19
C VAL A 72 17.92 12.59 -18.87
N LYS A 73 19.02 12.04 -18.32
CA LYS A 73 20.36 12.14 -18.91
C LYS A 73 20.52 11.23 -20.13
N HIS A 74 19.95 10.04 -20.09
CA HIS A 74 20.11 9.02 -21.11
C HIS A 74 19.19 9.21 -22.32
N PHE A 75 17.97 9.71 -22.10
CA PHE A 75 16.93 9.85 -23.12
C PHE A 75 16.69 11.31 -23.48
N GLN A 76 17.36 11.79 -24.53
CA GLN A 76 17.27 13.20 -24.97
C GLN A 76 15.84 13.69 -25.26
N ALA A 77 14.94 12.79 -25.70
CA ALA A 77 13.55 13.14 -25.99
C ALA A 77 12.65 13.21 -24.74
N LEU A 78 13.09 12.67 -23.59
CA LEU A 78 12.27 12.57 -22.37
C LEU A 78 11.85 13.94 -21.80
N PRO A 79 12.75 14.96 -21.68
CA PRO A 79 12.35 16.27 -21.19
C PRO A 79 11.25 16.94 -22.04
N LYS A 80 11.42 16.90 -23.37
CA LYS A 80 10.43 17.45 -24.32
C LYS A 80 9.09 16.69 -24.23
N CYS A 81 9.16 15.37 -24.14
CA CYS A 81 8.01 14.50 -23.97
C CYS A 81 7.25 14.83 -22.68
N LEU A 82 7.96 15.01 -21.56
CA LEU A 82 7.39 15.37 -20.27
C LEU A 82 6.69 16.74 -20.30
N GLU A 83 7.30 17.75 -20.91
CA GLU A 83 6.68 19.07 -21.03
C GLU A 83 5.42 19.02 -21.91
N THR A 84 5.45 18.24 -22.99
CA THR A 84 4.27 18.03 -23.83
C THR A 84 3.14 17.33 -23.06
N ALA A 85 3.47 16.31 -22.26
CA ALA A 85 2.51 15.62 -21.39
C ALA A 85 1.91 16.58 -20.35
N LYS A 86 2.73 17.45 -19.75
CA LYS A 86 2.29 18.48 -18.82
C LYS A 86 1.28 19.42 -19.47
N HIS A 87 1.59 19.98 -20.64
CA HIS A 87 0.65 20.83 -21.38
C HIS A 87 -0.67 20.13 -21.74
N LEU A 88 -0.61 18.84 -22.07
CA LEU A 88 -1.81 18.04 -22.33
C LEU A 88 -2.68 17.88 -21.07
N CYS A 89 -2.04 17.68 -19.92
CA CYS A 89 -2.71 17.44 -18.64
C CYS A 89 -3.17 18.72 -17.90
N SER A 90 -2.56 19.88 -18.16
CA SER A 90 -2.85 21.13 -17.43
C SER A 90 -4.15 21.86 -17.84
N ASN A 91 -4.81 21.46 -18.92
CA ASN A 91 -6.08 22.08 -19.32
C ASN A 91 -7.25 21.53 -18.50
N SER A 92 -8.10 22.41 -17.94
CA SER A 92 -9.18 22.07 -17.00
C SER A 92 -10.23 21.07 -17.53
N ILE A 93 -10.43 20.99 -18.85
CA ILE A 93 -11.27 19.99 -19.53
C ILE A 93 -10.63 18.58 -19.48
N ARG A 94 -9.33 18.48 -19.17
CA ARG A 94 -8.48 17.29 -19.35
C ARG A 94 -8.00 16.66 -18.04
N SER A 95 -8.73 16.89 -16.95
CA SER A 95 -8.50 16.23 -15.65
C SER A 95 -8.42 14.70 -15.75
N VAL A 96 -9.10 14.10 -16.74
CA VAL A 96 -9.09 12.66 -16.99
C VAL A 96 -7.71 12.14 -17.44
N LEU A 97 -6.98 12.88 -18.29
CA LEU A 97 -5.65 12.47 -18.76
C LEU A 97 -4.62 12.56 -17.63
N HIS A 98 -4.73 13.62 -16.83
CA HIS A 98 -3.92 13.80 -15.63
C HIS A 98 -4.11 12.66 -14.64
N LEU A 99 -5.37 12.31 -14.33
CA LEU A 99 -5.71 11.16 -13.50
C LEU A 99 -5.25 9.83 -14.11
N PHE A 100 -5.32 9.68 -15.44
CA PHE A 100 -4.83 8.48 -16.11
C PHE A 100 -3.32 8.30 -15.93
N LEU A 101 -2.52 9.35 -16.14
CA LEU A 101 -1.07 9.31 -15.93
C LEU A 101 -0.73 8.96 -14.47
N LEU A 102 -1.39 9.60 -13.51
CA LEU A 102 -1.21 9.29 -12.09
C LEU A 102 -1.52 7.82 -11.79
N LYS A 103 -2.61 7.27 -12.34
CA LYS A 103 -2.96 5.85 -12.20
C LYS A 103 -1.91 4.92 -12.80
N GLN A 104 -1.30 5.26 -13.93
CA GLN A 104 -0.24 4.44 -14.50
C GLN A 104 1.03 4.48 -13.65
N LEU A 105 1.41 5.65 -13.12
CA LEU A 105 2.55 5.75 -12.20
C LEU A 105 2.36 4.85 -10.98
N VAL A 106 1.20 4.92 -10.33
CA VAL A 106 0.90 4.07 -9.17
C VAL A 106 0.88 2.59 -9.53
N ARG A 107 0.44 2.24 -10.74
CA ARG A 107 0.40 0.85 -11.21
C ARG A 107 1.78 0.26 -11.47
N HIS A 108 2.69 1.04 -12.05
CA HIS A 108 4.04 0.57 -12.38
C HIS A 108 4.99 0.63 -11.18
N ASP A 109 4.61 1.31 -10.12
CA ASP A 109 5.42 1.44 -8.92
C ASP A 109 5.10 0.32 -7.91
N PRO A 110 6.07 -0.56 -7.57
CA PRO A 110 5.84 -1.63 -6.59
C PRO A 110 5.52 -1.09 -5.19
N ASN A 111 5.92 0.14 -4.87
CA ASN A 111 5.65 0.78 -3.58
C ASN A 111 4.33 1.58 -3.59
N GLY A 112 3.63 1.62 -4.72
CA GLY A 112 2.31 2.24 -4.87
C GLY A 112 2.31 3.76 -4.72
N ILE A 113 1.20 4.31 -4.23
CA ILE A 113 0.96 5.77 -4.26
C ILE A 113 1.92 6.59 -3.41
N ASP A 114 2.44 6.04 -2.32
CA ASP A 114 3.30 6.80 -1.40
C ASP A 114 4.69 7.07 -2.01
N ALA A 115 5.24 6.12 -2.77
CA ALA A 115 6.46 6.36 -3.53
C ALA A 115 6.24 7.36 -4.67
N VAL A 116 5.09 7.28 -5.35
CA VAL A 116 4.72 8.27 -6.37
C VAL A 116 4.60 9.66 -5.78
N LYS A 117 3.95 9.80 -4.61
CA LYS A 117 3.85 11.07 -3.87
C LYS A 117 5.23 11.65 -3.56
N GLU A 118 6.13 10.84 -3.00
CA GLU A 118 7.50 11.26 -2.68
C GLU A 118 8.26 11.71 -3.94
N ARG A 119 8.18 10.92 -5.02
CA ARG A 119 8.82 11.24 -6.29
C ARG A 119 8.30 12.52 -6.91
N CYS A 120 6.99 12.75 -6.80
CA CYS A 120 6.35 13.97 -7.28
C CYS A 120 6.64 15.21 -6.44
N LYS A 121 7.37 15.12 -5.32
CA LYS A 121 7.89 16.33 -4.64
C LYS A 121 8.95 17.07 -5.47
N ARG A 122 9.55 16.38 -6.45
CA ARG A 122 10.53 16.97 -7.37
C ARG A 122 9.88 18.03 -8.26
N THR A 123 10.60 19.11 -8.52
CA THR A 123 10.15 20.27 -9.31
C THR A 123 9.60 19.89 -10.69
N GLU A 124 10.21 18.91 -11.35
CA GLU A 124 9.87 18.43 -12.69
C GLU A 124 8.57 17.62 -12.72
N LEU A 125 8.22 16.98 -11.60
CA LEU A 125 7.10 16.05 -11.48
C LEU A 125 5.97 16.57 -10.58
N LYS A 126 6.16 17.71 -9.91
CA LYS A 126 5.20 18.31 -8.98
C LYS A 126 3.82 18.55 -9.59
N TRP A 127 3.76 18.85 -10.88
CA TRP A 127 2.50 19.06 -11.60
C TRP A 127 1.62 17.80 -11.70
N ILE A 128 2.19 16.60 -11.50
CA ILE A 128 1.48 15.33 -11.61
C ILE A 128 0.61 15.07 -10.37
N MET A 129 1.00 15.57 -9.19
CA MET A 129 0.17 15.43 -8.00
C MET A 129 -0.91 16.52 -7.96
N PRO A 130 -2.20 16.18 -7.78
CA PRO A 130 -3.23 17.19 -7.63
C PRO A 130 -3.03 17.96 -6.32
N PRO A 131 -3.31 19.27 -6.29
CA PRO A 131 -2.99 20.16 -5.17
C PRO A 131 -3.67 19.74 -3.85
N GLN A 132 -4.82 19.06 -3.92
CA GLN A 132 -5.57 18.56 -2.76
C GLN A 132 -4.92 17.35 -2.06
N SER A 133 -3.84 16.79 -2.63
CA SER A 133 -3.19 15.58 -2.09
C SER A 133 -2.20 15.88 -0.96
N GLU A 134 -1.86 17.15 -0.75
CA GLU A 134 -0.90 17.57 0.27
C GLU A 134 -1.53 17.63 1.68
N GLU A 135 -2.87 17.72 1.79
CA GLU A 135 -3.56 18.01 3.06
C GLU A 135 -4.01 16.77 3.86
N GLN A 136 -3.89 15.55 3.31
CA GLN A 136 -4.29 14.33 4.02
C GLN A 136 -3.17 13.30 3.97
N ASP A 137 -2.15 13.51 4.79
CA ASP A 137 -1.10 12.53 5.09
C ASP A 137 -1.62 11.40 6.01
N LYS A 138 -2.82 10.91 5.72
CA LYS A 138 -3.39 9.74 6.38
C LYS A 138 -2.96 8.51 5.59
N THR A 139 -2.07 7.73 6.17
CA THR A 139 -1.78 6.39 5.66
C THR A 139 -3.08 5.60 5.56
N PRO A 140 -3.33 4.90 4.44
CA PRO A 140 -4.52 4.07 4.32
C PRO A 140 -4.62 3.08 5.48
N ASP A 141 -5.83 2.86 6.01
CA ASP A 141 -6.03 1.83 7.02
C ASP A 141 -6.15 0.45 6.35
N ILE A 142 -5.11 -0.36 6.47
CA ILE A 142 -5.07 -1.70 5.87
C ILE A 142 -6.00 -2.69 6.57
N PHE A 143 -6.44 -2.41 7.80
CA PHE A 143 -7.30 -3.31 8.57
C PHE A 143 -8.78 -3.22 8.17
N ILE A 144 -9.14 -2.30 7.28
CA ILE A 144 -10.49 -2.21 6.70
C ILE A 144 -10.90 -3.48 5.93
N ILE A 145 -9.95 -4.37 5.65
CA ILE A 145 -10.20 -5.74 5.15
C ILE A 145 -11.15 -6.54 6.06
N HIS A 146 -11.26 -6.18 7.34
CA HIS A 146 -12.20 -6.78 8.30
C HIS A 146 -13.60 -6.14 8.26
N HIS A 147 -13.83 -5.22 7.33
CA HIS A 147 -15.12 -4.62 7.02
C HIS A 147 -15.79 -3.95 8.24
N GLU A 148 -17.13 -4.02 8.30
CA GLU A 148 -17.95 -3.25 9.24
C GLU A 148 -17.64 -3.58 10.71
N ASN A 149 -17.41 -4.85 11.08
CA ASN A 149 -17.13 -5.21 12.46
C ASN A 149 -15.89 -4.50 13.02
N TYR A 150 -14.78 -4.47 12.27
CA TYR A 150 -13.60 -3.72 12.66
C TYR A 150 -13.86 -2.22 12.64
N ARG A 151 -14.53 -1.73 11.59
CA ARG A 151 -14.83 -0.31 11.41
C ARG A 151 -15.64 0.26 12.58
N THR A 152 -16.69 -0.45 13.01
CA THR A 152 -17.53 -0.05 14.15
C THR A 152 -16.72 0.05 15.44
N VAL A 153 -15.85 -0.93 15.72
CA VAL A 153 -14.96 -0.89 16.90
C VAL A 153 -13.98 0.28 16.81
N ARG A 154 -13.36 0.50 15.65
CA ARG A 154 -12.41 1.61 15.42
C ARG A 154 -13.08 2.98 15.60
N GLU A 155 -14.25 3.18 15.01
CA GLU A 155 -15.01 4.44 15.12
C GLU A 155 -15.48 4.69 16.56
N ALA A 156 -15.95 3.66 17.27
CA ALA A 156 -16.32 3.76 18.67
C ALA A 156 -15.12 4.10 19.56
N LEU A 157 -13.96 3.50 19.30
CA LEU A 157 -12.72 3.81 20.02
C LEU A 157 -12.27 5.25 19.75
N GLY A 158 -12.30 5.70 18.49
CA GLY A 158 -11.99 7.08 18.12
C GLY A 158 -12.91 8.08 18.82
N LYS A 159 -14.22 7.79 18.88
CA LYS A 159 -15.19 8.59 19.64
C LYS A 159 -14.85 8.62 21.13
N ALA A 160 -14.52 7.47 21.71
CA ALA A 160 -14.16 7.36 23.13
C ALA A 160 -12.90 8.15 23.49
N ILE A 161 -11.90 8.18 22.60
CA ILE A 161 -10.70 8.99 22.75
C ILE A 161 -11.08 10.48 22.74
N LEU A 162 -11.90 10.91 21.78
CA LEU A 162 -12.33 12.32 21.65
C LEU A 162 -13.18 12.79 22.84
N THR A 163 -14.10 11.96 23.34
CA THR A 163 -15.02 12.31 24.43
C THR A 163 -14.46 11.99 25.82
N SER A 164 -13.33 11.26 25.89
CA SER A 164 -12.80 10.69 27.14
C SER A 164 -13.81 9.81 27.90
N ASN A 165 -14.78 9.22 27.19
CA ASN A 165 -15.81 8.32 27.72
C ASN A 165 -15.78 6.95 27.02
N MET A 166 -15.74 5.86 27.79
CA MET A 166 -15.69 4.48 27.29
C MET A 166 -17.05 3.79 27.22
N ASP A 167 -18.14 4.45 27.66
CA ASP A 167 -19.47 3.84 27.73
C ASP A 167 -19.95 3.35 26.35
N ASP A 168 -19.88 4.22 25.34
CA ASP A 168 -20.25 3.89 23.96
C ASP A 168 -19.38 2.75 23.39
N LEU A 169 -18.07 2.77 23.67
CA LEU A 169 -17.15 1.72 23.26
C LEU A 169 -17.53 0.37 23.89
N ASN A 170 -17.97 0.39 25.16
CA ASN A 170 -18.39 -0.81 25.85
C ASN A 170 -19.68 -1.38 25.27
N VAL A 171 -20.68 -0.55 24.97
CA VAL A 171 -21.92 -0.98 24.30
C VAL A 171 -21.59 -1.61 22.95
N VAL A 172 -20.75 -0.97 22.14
CA VAL A 172 -20.37 -1.48 20.82
C VAL A 172 -19.69 -2.85 20.91
N ILE A 173 -18.72 -3.00 21.82
CA ILE A 173 -17.94 -4.25 21.94
C ILE A 173 -18.79 -5.40 22.49
N GLN A 174 -19.71 -5.13 23.43
CA GLN A 174 -20.49 -6.16 24.13
C GLN A 174 -21.80 -6.51 23.41
N GLU A 175 -22.49 -5.52 22.84
CA GLU A 175 -23.88 -5.66 22.38
C GLU A 175 -24.00 -5.59 20.86
N ASP A 176 -23.37 -4.60 20.22
CA ASP A 176 -23.56 -4.36 18.77
C ASP A 176 -22.74 -5.33 17.90
N LEU A 177 -21.59 -5.78 18.39
CA LEU A 177 -20.65 -6.57 17.61
C LEU A 177 -21.09 -8.04 17.50
N GLN A 178 -21.65 -8.39 16.35
CA GLN A 178 -22.00 -9.76 15.96
C GLN A 178 -20.76 -10.56 15.52
N ALA A 179 -19.83 -10.79 16.45
CA ALA A 179 -18.59 -11.52 16.20
C ALA A 179 -18.29 -12.55 17.29
N GLN A 180 -17.62 -13.64 16.91
CA GLN A 180 -17.07 -14.62 17.84
C GLN A 180 -16.06 -13.94 18.79
N PRO A 181 -15.93 -14.39 20.06
CA PRO A 181 -15.04 -13.75 21.04
C PRO A 181 -13.62 -13.51 20.53
N ILE A 182 -13.05 -14.48 19.81
CA ILE A 182 -11.70 -14.39 19.23
C ILE A 182 -11.61 -13.27 18.19
N ALA A 183 -12.60 -13.17 17.29
CA ALA A 183 -12.64 -12.12 16.27
C ALA A 183 -12.83 -10.74 16.91
N ARG A 184 -13.66 -10.64 17.96
CA ARG A 184 -13.82 -9.43 18.77
C ARG A 184 -12.48 -8.98 19.36
N SER A 185 -11.70 -9.90 19.95
CA SER A 185 -10.35 -9.59 20.44
C SER A 185 -9.42 -9.07 19.34
N CYS A 186 -9.45 -9.67 18.14
CA CYS A 186 -8.68 -9.17 17.00
C CYS A 186 -9.06 -7.72 16.65
N TYR A 187 -10.35 -7.41 16.52
CA TYR A 187 -10.78 -6.06 16.11
C TYR A 187 -10.41 -5.00 17.13
N VAL A 188 -10.54 -5.30 18.43
CA VAL A 188 -10.12 -4.39 19.50
C VAL A 188 -8.62 -4.13 19.42
N LEU A 189 -7.79 -5.17 19.27
CA LEU A 189 -6.34 -5.02 19.17
C LEU A 189 -5.91 -4.23 17.92
N LEU A 190 -6.54 -4.50 16.77
CA LEU A 190 -6.28 -3.75 15.54
C LEU A 190 -6.68 -2.28 15.66
N ALA A 191 -7.84 -2.00 16.29
CA ALA A 191 -8.31 -0.64 16.51
C ALA A 191 -7.39 0.12 17.49
N LEU A 192 -6.93 -0.53 18.56
CA LEU A 192 -5.96 0.06 19.49
C LEU A 192 -4.65 0.42 18.77
N PHE A 193 -4.10 -0.48 17.97
CA PHE A 193 -2.92 -0.17 17.18
C PHE A 193 -3.17 0.99 16.20
N ARG A 194 -4.33 0.99 15.54
CA ARG A 194 -4.65 1.99 14.51
C ARG A 194 -4.92 3.38 15.08
N GLU A 195 -5.68 3.51 16.16
CA GLU A 195 -6.03 4.80 16.73
C GLU A 195 -4.92 5.33 17.66
N ILE A 196 -4.23 4.44 18.37
CA ILE A 196 -3.28 4.81 19.42
C ILE A 196 -1.84 4.68 18.94
N THR A 197 -1.39 3.46 18.62
CA THR A 197 0.02 3.24 18.26
C THR A 197 0.40 4.02 17.00
N SER A 198 -0.49 4.13 16.02
CA SER A 198 -0.25 4.91 14.80
C SER A 198 -0.07 6.41 15.03
N SER A 199 -0.53 6.95 16.16
CA SER A 199 -0.30 8.36 16.52
C SER A 199 1.17 8.66 16.83
N PHE A 200 1.97 7.65 17.18
CA PHE A 200 3.41 7.82 17.42
C PHE A 200 4.20 8.10 16.14
N SER A 201 3.64 7.83 14.97
CA SER A 201 4.20 8.23 13.68
C SER A 201 4.03 9.72 13.38
N LEU A 202 3.18 10.45 14.12
CA LEU A 202 2.94 11.87 13.91
C LEU A 202 4.16 12.69 14.33
N VAL A 203 4.47 13.72 13.53
CA VAL A 203 5.62 14.60 13.75
C VAL A 203 5.40 15.46 15.00
N ASN A 204 4.19 15.97 15.19
CA ASN A 204 3.84 16.77 16.36
C ASN A 204 3.45 15.85 17.52
N ALA A 205 4.16 15.98 18.64
CA ALA A 205 3.84 15.20 19.84
C ALA A 205 2.51 15.63 20.49
N GLU A 206 2.06 16.86 20.25
CA GLU A 206 0.78 17.40 20.75
C GLU A 206 -0.45 16.75 20.11
N ASP A 207 -0.29 16.20 18.89
CA ASP A 207 -1.34 15.46 18.19
C ASP A 207 -1.49 14.02 18.69
N ARG A 208 -0.68 13.60 19.66
CA ARG A 208 -0.76 12.27 20.30
C ARG A 208 -1.87 12.23 21.34
N ILE A 209 -2.31 11.02 21.64
CA ILE A 209 -3.33 10.80 22.66
C ILE A 209 -2.77 11.18 24.05
N PRO A 210 -3.46 12.06 24.81
CA PRO A 210 -3.04 12.45 26.14
C PRO A 210 -2.91 11.28 27.12
N ASP A 211 -1.91 11.31 28.00
CA ASP A 211 -1.65 10.27 29.02
C ASP A 211 -2.86 9.98 29.92
N ARG A 212 -3.66 11.01 30.22
CA ARG A 212 -4.91 10.85 30.99
C ARG A 212 -5.89 9.89 30.31
N ILE A 213 -6.00 9.96 28.99
CA ILE A 213 -6.88 9.07 28.21
C ILE A 213 -6.27 7.68 28.11
N LEU A 214 -4.95 7.58 27.90
CA LEU A 214 -4.24 6.30 27.91
C LEU A 214 -4.41 5.56 29.24
N GLY A 215 -4.36 6.26 30.38
CA GLY A 215 -4.62 5.68 31.70
C GLY A 215 -6.04 5.13 31.84
N LYS A 216 -7.05 5.85 31.34
CA LYS A 216 -8.45 5.34 31.30
C LYS A 216 -8.59 4.12 30.41
N LEU A 217 -7.97 4.13 29.22
CA LEU A 217 -7.97 2.99 28.30
C LEU A 217 -7.30 1.77 28.93
N SER A 218 -6.18 1.96 29.65
CA SER A 218 -5.50 0.89 30.37
C SER A 218 -6.43 0.26 31.41
N GLN A 219 -7.13 1.07 32.22
CA GLN A 219 -8.09 0.56 33.20
C GLN A 219 -9.27 -0.18 32.52
N TYR A 220 -9.76 0.35 31.41
CA TYR A 220 -10.83 -0.27 30.63
C TYR A 220 -10.42 -1.63 30.06
N ILE A 221 -9.22 -1.73 29.47
CA ILE A 221 -8.65 -2.98 28.93
C ILE A 221 -8.50 -4.03 30.04
N GLU A 222 -8.01 -3.64 31.21
CA GLU A 222 -7.90 -4.55 32.36
C GLU A 222 -9.27 -5.08 32.81
N GLY A 223 -10.32 -4.26 32.71
CA GLY A 223 -11.69 -4.63 33.03
C GLY A 223 -12.38 -5.53 31.99
N MET A 224 -11.84 -5.71 30.79
CA MET A 224 -12.46 -6.54 29.75
C MET A 224 -12.44 -8.02 30.14
N GLN A 225 -13.61 -8.63 30.31
CA GLN A 225 -13.72 -10.04 30.71
C GLN A 225 -13.46 -11.03 29.56
N PHE A 226 -13.81 -10.66 28.32
CA PHE A 226 -13.63 -11.54 27.16
C PHE A 226 -12.18 -11.59 26.65
N LEU A 227 -11.34 -10.63 27.06
CA LEU A 227 -9.95 -10.51 26.59
C LEU A 227 -9.02 -11.30 27.53
N PRO A 228 -8.31 -12.33 27.04
CA PRO A 228 -7.33 -13.07 27.86
C PRO A 228 -6.21 -12.17 28.36
N ASN A 229 -5.61 -12.52 29.52
CA ASN A 229 -4.53 -11.74 30.14
C ASN A 229 -3.32 -11.52 29.21
N GLU A 230 -2.96 -12.52 28.39
CA GLU A 230 -1.89 -12.36 27.40
C GLU A 230 -2.21 -11.27 26.36
N LEU A 231 -3.48 -11.18 25.93
CA LEU A 231 -3.93 -10.17 24.98
C LEU A 231 -4.08 -8.79 25.65
N LYS A 232 -4.39 -8.74 26.95
CA LYS A 232 -4.35 -7.49 27.74
C LYS A 232 -2.94 -6.93 27.80
N GLY A 233 -1.94 -7.79 28.03
CA GLY A 233 -0.53 -7.39 27.98
C GLY A 233 -0.13 -6.83 26.61
N LEU A 234 -0.58 -7.47 25.52
CA LEU A 234 -0.38 -6.97 24.16
C LEU A 234 -1.07 -5.61 23.93
N ALA A 235 -2.32 -5.45 24.38
CA ALA A 235 -3.06 -4.21 24.30
C ALA A 235 -2.38 -3.07 25.07
N GLY A 236 -1.86 -3.35 26.27
CA GLY A 236 -1.05 -2.40 27.05
C GLY A 236 0.19 -1.93 26.30
N ASN A 237 0.87 -2.82 25.58
CA ASN A 237 2.01 -2.45 24.75
C ASN A 237 1.62 -1.50 23.60
N PHE A 238 0.42 -1.63 23.02
CA PHE A 238 -0.06 -0.70 22.00
C PHE A 238 -0.24 0.73 22.53
N LEU A 239 -0.58 0.88 23.82
CA LEU A 239 -0.68 2.20 24.46
C LEU A 239 0.67 2.91 24.61
N THR A 240 1.78 2.16 24.61
CA THR A 240 3.14 2.66 24.89
C THR A 240 4.08 2.56 23.68
N ASN A 241 3.52 2.68 22.47
CA ASN A 241 4.24 2.62 21.19
C ASN A 241 4.86 1.26 20.84
N PHE A 242 4.25 0.16 21.27
CA PHE A 242 4.46 -1.19 20.77
C PHE A 242 5.91 -1.58 20.48
N GLY A 243 6.61 -2.04 21.52
CA GLY A 243 7.96 -2.59 21.44
C GLY A 243 8.36 -3.14 22.80
N ASN A 244 9.56 -3.68 22.91
CA ASN A 244 10.11 -4.06 24.21
C ASN A 244 11.54 -3.51 24.36
N ALA A 245 12.09 -3.60 25.57
CA ALA A 245 13.44 -3.12 25.87
C ALA A 245 14.53 -3.70 24.93
N ASN A 246 14.26 -4.87 24.33
CA ASN A 246 15.21 -5.63 23.53
C ASN A 246 15.01 -5.44 22.02
N SER A 247 13.89 -4.84 21.56
CA SER A 247 13.63 -4.63 20.14
C SER A 247 12.65 -3.48 19.91
N LYS A 248 13.09 -2.53 19.08
CA LYS A 248 12.30 -1.39 18.60
C LYS A 248 11.72 -1.60 17.20
N LEU A 249 11.85 -2.80 16.63
CA LEU A 249 11.46 -3.11 15.25
C LEU A 249 9.99 -2.79 14.93
N LEU A 250 9.11 -2.92 15.93
CA LEU A 250 7.68 -2.71 15.77
C LEU A 250 7.22 -1.33 16.31
N GLN A 251 8.15 -0.52 16.83
CA GLN A 251 7.84 0.83 17.30
C GLN A 251 7.62 1.75 16.11
N LEU A 252 6.61 2.60 16.22
CA LEU A 252 6.38 3.65 15.24
C LEU A 252 7.13 4.91 15.65
N SER A 253 7.77 5.56 14.68
CA SER A 253 8.47 6.82 14.92
C SER A 253 8.18 7.83 13.83
N PRO A 254 8.29 9.14 14.13
CA PRO A 254 8.25 10.17 13.11
C PRO A 254 9.35 9.90 12.08
N ARG A 255 9.06 10.16 10.79
CA ARG A 255 10.02 10.02 9.67
C ARG A 255 10.42 8.59 9.29
N GLN A 256 9.72 7.56 9.77
CA GLN A 256 9.85 6.22 9.18
C GLN A 256 9.43 6.23 7.71
N SER A 257 10.07 5.39 6.90
CA SER A 257 9.65 5.23 5.51
C SER A 257 8.26 4.60 5.46
N THR A 258 7.50 4.92 4.40
CA THR A 258 6.16 4.35 4.23
C THR A 258 6.19 2.82 4.13
N ASN A 259 7.26 2.26 3.55
CA ASN A 259 7.44 0.82 3.44
C ASN A 259 7.66 0.16 4.81
N ASP A 260 8.51 0.75 5.65
CA ASP A 260 8.75 0.24 7.01
C ASP A 260 7.46 0.27 7.83
N ARG A 261 6.69 1.37 7.72
CA ARG A 261 5.41 1.49 8.40
C ARG A 261 4.41 0.42 7.94
N ARG A 262 4.27 0.20 6.62
CA ARG A 262 3.40 -0.86 6.09
C ARG A 262 3.85 -2.24 6.56
N LEU A 263 5.15 -2.50 6.60
CA LEU A 263 5.69 -3.76 7.11
C LEU A 263 5.32 -3.94 8.59
N ILE A 264 5.45 -2.90 9.42
CA ILE A 264 5.03 -2.95 10.83
C ILE A 264 3.53 -3.25 10.93
N GLU A 265 2.68 -2.58 10.14
CA GLU A 265 1.23 -2.82 10.13
C GLU A 265 0.89 -4.28 9.78
N VAL A 266 1.57 -4.87 8.80
CA VAL A 266 1.41 -6.29 8.42
C VAL A 266 1.92 -7.23 9.52
N LEU A 267 3.08 -6.94 10.11
CA LEU A 267 3.64 -7.75 11.20
C LEU A 267 2.77 -7.70 12.46
N VAL A 268 2.19 -6.55 12.77
CA VAL A 268 1.24 -6.38 13.88
C VAL A 268 -0.03 -7.18 13.62
N HIS A 269 -0.60 -7.09 12.42
CA HIS A 269 -1.76 -7.91 12.05
C HIS A 269 -1.46 -9.40 12.20
N PHE A 270 -0.34 -9.84 11.64
CA PHE A 270 0.12 -11.22 11.76
C PHE A 270 0.26 -11.65 13.23
N LEU A 271 0.91 -10.85 14.07
CA LEU A 271 1.05 -11.12 15.51
C LEU A 271 -0.31 -11.23 16.21
N ILE A 272 -1.23 -10.29 15.96
CA ILE A 272 -2.56 -10.29 16.56
C ILE A 272 -3.30 -11.58 16.18
N VAL A 273 -3.26 -11.97 14.90
CA VAL A 273 -3.89 -13.21 14.42
C VAL A 273 -3.29 -14.43 15.10
N MET A 274 -1.95 -14.54 15.20
CA MET A 274 -1.29 -15.67 15.88
C MET A 274 -1.67 -15.76 17.37
N LYS A 275 -1.72 -14.61 18.06
CA LYS A 275 -2.04 -14.52 19.49
C LYS A 275 -3.51 -14.78 19.79
N CYS A 276 -4.42 -14.38 18.90
CA CYS A 276 -5.86 -14.61 19.05
C CYS A 276 -6.28 -16.04 18.67
N LEU A 277 -5.54 -16.72 17.80
CA LEU A 277 -5.87 -18.07 17.30
C LEU A 277 -4.80 -19.13 17.66
N PRO A 278 -4.42 -19.30 18.94
CA PRO A 278 -3.31 -20.18 19.32
C PRO A 278 -3.59 -21.67 19.04
N GLN A 279 -4.86 -22.07 18.96
CA GLN A 279 -5.27 -23.46 18.75
C GLN A 279 -5.45 -23.83 17.28
N ASN A 280 -5.27 -22.88 16.35
CA ASN A 280 -5.41 -23.18 14.93
C ASN A 280 -4.19 -23.96 14.43
N ARG A 281 -4.38 -25.24 14.10
CA ARG A 281 -3.32 -26.15 13.65
C ARG A 281 -2.61 -25.67 12.38
N LEU A 282 -3.32 -25.01 11.46
CA LEU A 282 -2.72 -24.48 10.24
C LEU A 282 -1.79 -23.29 10.52
N LEU A 283 -2.10 -22.50 11.54
CA LEU A 283 -1.29 -21.36 11.95
C LEU A 283 -0.15 -21.75 12.89
N GLN A 284 -0.22 -22.91 13.54
CA GLN A 284 0.74 -23.34 14.55
C GLN A 284 2.22 -23.27 14.10
N PRO A 285 2.61 -23.69 12.88
CA PRO A 285 4.00 -23.54 12.43
C PRO A 285 4.44 -22.07 12.36
N LEU A 286 3.55 -21.18 11.90
CA LEU A 286 3.81 -19.74 11.82
C LEU A 286 3.83 -19.09 13.20
N THR A 287 2.93 -19.50 14.10
CA THR A 287 2.93 -19.08 15.51
C THR A 287 4.25 -19.46 16.18
N ASN A 288 4.72 -20.69 15.96
CA ASN A 288 6.00 -21.14 16.50
C ASN A 288 7.18 -20.38 15.91
N LEU A 289 7.19 -20.14 14.60
CA LEU A 289 8.25 -19.35 13.96
C LEU A 289 8.33 -17.93 14.53
N ALA A 290 7.18 -17.31 14.81
CA ALA A 290 7.10 -15.94 15.28
C ALA A 290 7.35 -15.79 16.79
N LEU A 291 6.82 -16.71 17.61
CA LEU A 291 6.76 -16.57 19.06
C LEU A 291 7.66 -17.55 19.80
N ASN A 292 7.96 -18.70 19.21
CA ASN A 292 8.74 -19.79 19.82
C ASN A 292 9.80 -20.35 18.85
N PRO A 293 10.70 -19.50 18.29
CA PRO A 293 11.59 -19.90 17.20
C PRO A 293 12.50 -21.08 17.56
N ALA A 294 12.81 -21.28 18.84
CA ALA A 294 13.60 -22.41 19.32
C ALA A 294 12.99 -23.78 18.94
N VAL A 295 11.66 -23.88 18.86
CA VAL A 295 10.95 -25.12 18.49
C VAL A 295 11.06 -25.40 16.98
N MET A 296 11.41 -24.39 16.17
CA MET A 296 11.48 -24.47 14.70
C MET A 296 12.90 -24.69 14.16
N MET A 297 13.92 -24.85 15.01
CA MET A 297 15.33 -24.93 14.59
C MET A 297 15.64 -26.04 13.57
N ASN A 298 14.92 -27.16 13.65
CA ASN A 298 15.08 -28.31 12.76
C ASN A 298 13.81 -28.56 11.91
N ALA A 299 12.98 -27.55 11.72
CA ALA A 299 11.75 -27.65 10.94
C ALA A 299 11.99 -27.16 9.50
N PHE A 300 11.34 -27.83 8.54
CA PHE A 300 11.26 -27.32 7.17
C PHE A 300 10.32 -26.10 7.14
N ILE A 301 10.85 -24.97 6.68
CA ILE A 301 10.09 -23.72 6.57
C ILE A 301 9.32 -23.74 5.24
N PRO A 302 8.07 -23.25 5.18
CA PRO A 302 7.35 -23.09 3.92
C PRO A 302 8.19 -22.40 2.86
N THR A 303 8.08 -22.84 1.59
CA THR A 303 8.85 -22.32 0.44
C THR A 303 10.36 -22.57 0.48
N MET A 304 10.84 -23.43 1.39
CA MET A 304 12.21 -23.95 1.31
C MET A 304 12.38 -24.81 0.06
N PRO A 305 13.51 -24.70 -0.67
CA PRO A 305 13.80 -25.60 -1.78
C PRO A 305 13.80 -27.05 -1.31
N HIS A 306 13.11 -27.93 -2.03
CA HIS A 306 13.15 -29.37 -1.82
C HIS A 306 13.90 -29.99 -3.00
N ASP A 307 14.89 -30.83 -2.70
CA ASP A 307 15.64 -31.55 -3.73
C ASP A 307 14.97 -32.91 -3.93
N ASP A 308 14.25 -33.06 -5.05
CA ASP A 308 13.57 -34.30 -5.43
C ASP A 308 14.55 -35.34 -6.00
N ALA A 309 15.80 -34.97 -6.31
CA ALA A 309 16.77 -35.85 -6.96
C ALA A 309 16.92 -37.24 -6.30
N PRO A 310 17.06 -37.36 -4.96
CA PRO A 310 17.16 -38.68 -4.32
C PRO A 310 15.87 -39.51 -4.42
N GLU A 311 14.69 -38.88 -4.40
CA GLU A 311 13.40 -39.56 -4.54
C GLU A 311 13.17 -40.04 -5.98
N VAL A 312 13.57 -39.22 -6.95
CA VAL A 312 13.54 -39.56 -8.39
C VAL A 312 14.52 -40.69 -8.70
N LEU A 313 15.75 -40.65 -8.17
CA LEU A 313 16.75 -41.71 -8.36
C LEU A 313 16.32 -43.04 -7.73
N GLY A 314 15.62 -43.00 -6.59
CA GLY A 314 15.05 -44.19 -5.94
C GLY A 314 13.82 -44.76 -6.66
N ALA A 315 13.10 -43.93 -7.42
CA ALA A 315 11.93 -44.35 -8.20
C ALA A 315 12.28 -44.90 -9.59
N ILE A 316 13.52 -44.73 -10.06
CA ILE A 316 14.02 -45.36 -11.29
C ILE A 316 14.39 -46.81 -10.98
N PRO A 317 13.66 -47.81 -11.48
CA PRO A 317 14.09 -49.19 -11.40
C PRO A 317 15.29 -49.35 -12.33
N ASP A 318 16.43 -49.74 -11.78
CA ASP A 318 17.65 -50.11 -12.50
C ASP A 318 18.32 -48.99 -13.32
N GLY A 319 18.85 -47.98 -12.61
CA GLY A 319 20.23 -47.48 -12.79
C GLY A 319 20.79 -47.30 -14.22
N ARG A 320 19.99 -46.85 -15.20
CA ARG A 320 20.51 -46.47 -16.52
C ARG A 320 20.03 -45.08 -16.92
N PRO A 321 20.94 -44.09 -17.02
CA PRO A 321 20.63 -42.83 -17.68
C PRO A 321 20.54 -43.06 -19.20
N TYR A 322 19.55 -42.43 -19.83
CA TYR A 322 19.49 -42.23 -21.28
C TYR A 322 20.55 -41.23 -21.73
#